data_AF-A0A2N9K6C8-F1
#
_entry.id   AF-A0A2N9K6C8-F1
#
_cell.length_a   1.000
_cell.length_b   1.000
_cell.length_c   1.000
_cell.angle_alpha   90.00
_cell.angle_beta   90.00
_cell.angle_gamma   90.00
#
_symmetry.space_group_name_H-M   'P 1'
#
loop_
_entity.id
_entity.type
_entity.pdbx_description
1 polymer ?
#
loop_
_entity_poly.entity_id
_entity_poly.type
_entity_poly.pdbx_seq_one_letter_code
_entity_poly.pdbx_strand_id
1 'polypeptide(L)'
;MTEQTVLEKYKGGLSLFKGFKTVELLLDEKNTNKDELYFLGYDANMYPLPDFSTFPLNYQSVIKLAVKSRLTDWKGAVYIDGTKVLGND
;
A
#
# COMPACT_ATOMS: atom_id res chain seq x y z
N MET A 1 -10.02 11.26 10.17
CA MET A 1 -9.60 12.30 9.19
C MET A 1 -10.72 12.45 8.17
N THR A 2 -10.88 13.59 7.50
CA THR A 2 -11.78 13.64 6.33
C THR A 2 -11.12 12.92 5.15
N GLU A 3 -11.89 12.49 4.16
CA GLU A 3 -11.36 11.85 2.95
C GLU A 3 -10.31 12.71 2.25
N GLN A 4 -10.58 14.01 2.06
CA GLN A 4 -9.61 14.94 1.49
C GLN A 4 -8.30 15.02 2.29
N THR A 5 -8.37 15.03 3.64
CA THR A 5 -7.16 15.00 4.47
C THR A 5 -6.38 13.68 4.33
N VAL A 6 -7.07 12.55 4.15
CA VAL A 6 -6.43 11.27 3.89
C VAL A 6 -5.72 11.28 2.54
N LEU A 7 -6.41 11.69 1.47
CA LEU A 7 -5.83 11.77 0.13
C LEU A 7 -4.59 12.67 0.13
N GLU A 8 -4.67 13.88 0.67
CA GLU A 8 -3.53 14.79 0.74
C GLU A 8 -2.36 14.25 1.56
N LYS A 9 -2.63 13.53 2.67
CA LYS A 9 -1.59 12.95 3.53
C LYS A 9 -0.83 11.84 2.82
N TYR A 10 -1.51 11.03 2.01
CA TYR A 10 -0.95 9.79 1.43
C TYR A 10 -0.71 9.86 -0.08
N LYS A 11 -0.95 11.00 -0.74
CA LYS A 11 -0.75 11.20 -2.18
C LYS A 11 0.63 10.82 -2.70
N GLY A 12 1.66 10.92 -1.84
CA GLY A 12 3.03 10.56 -2.18
C GLY A 12 3.29 9.05 -2.25
N GLY A 13 2.33 8.21 -1.85
CA GLY A 13 2.52 6.76 -1.83
C GLY A 13 3.54 6.30 -0.79
N LEU A 14 4.05 5.08 -0.97
CA LEU A 14 5.09 4.49 -0.13
C LEU A 14 6.18 3.81 -1.00
N SER A 15 7.44 4.16 -0.75
CA SER A 15 8.58 3.40 -1.28
C SER A 15 9.09 2.41 -0.24
N LEU A 16 8.96 1.12 -0.53
CA LEU A 16 9.39 0.02 0.32
C LEU A 16 10.72 -0.55 -0.18
N PHE A 17 11.55 -1.02 0.76
CA PHE A 17 12.88 -1.59 0.48
C PHE A 17 13.84 -0.60 -0.22
N LYS A 18 14.92 -1.11 -0.84
CA LYS A 18 15.96 -0.31 -1.50
C LYS A 18 16.54 -1.05 -2.72
N GLY A 19 17.04 -0.30 -3.70
CA GLY A 19 17.72 -0.84 -4.88
C GLY A 19 16.77 -1.58 -5.83
N PHE A 20 17.23 -2.66 -6.46
CA PHE A 20 16.42 -3.46 -7.41
C PHE A 20 15.22 -4.18 -6.78
N LYS A 21 15.10 -4.17 -5.44
CA LYS A 21 13.98 -4.77 -4.70
C LYS A 21 12.95 -3.73 -4.27
N THR A 22 13.10 -2.48 -4.69
CA THR A 22 12.15 -1.42 -4.33
C THR A 22 10.77 -1.76 -4.86
N VAL A 23 9.78 -1.64 -3.99
CA VAL A 23 8.36 -1.72 -4.31
C VAL A 23 7.77 -0.35 -4.06
N GLU A 24 7.24 0.27 -5.10
CA GLU A 24 6.54 1.54 -5.04
C GLU A 24 5.04 1.26 -4.93
N LEU A 25 4.41 1.84 -3.91
CA LEU A 25 2.96 1.76 -3.69
C LEU A 25 2.36 3.12 -3.96
N LEU A 26 1.70 3.27 -5.11
CA LEU A 26 1.04 4.52 -5.48
C LEU A 26 -0.39 4.55 -4.95
N LEU A 27 -0.82 5.70 -4.44
CA LEU A 27 -2.18 5.84 -3.91
C LEU A 27 -3.20 5.71 -5.05
N ASP A 28 -4.17 4.82 -4.87
CA ASP A 28 -5.38 4.79 -5.70
C ASP A 28 -6.41 5.73 -5.10
N GLU A 29 -6.37 6.98 -5.55
CA GLU A 29 -7.26 8.05 -5.08
C GLU A 29 -8.74 7.76 -5.34
N LYS A 30 -9.06 6.93 -6.36
CA LYS A 30 -10.46 6.66 -6.73
C LYS A 30 -11.15 5.73 -5.74
N ASN A 31 -10.39 4.80 -5.15
CA ASN A 31 -10.91 3.82 -4.21
C ASN A 31 -10.62 4.19 -2.74
N THR A 32 -9.60 5.03 -2.51
CA THR A 32 -9.26 5.52 -1.17
C THR A 32 -10.36 6.40 -0.59
N ASN A 33 -10.69 6.18 0.69
CA ASN A 33 -11.63 7.00 1.44
C ASN A 33 -11.12 7.28 2.86
N LYS A 34 -11.99 7.83 3.73
CA LYS A 34 -11.61 8.20 5.11
C LYS A 34 -11.20 7.00 6.00
N ASP A 35 -11.63 5.79 5.66
CA ASP A 35 -11.47 4.55 6.45
C ASP A 35 -10.62 3.48 5.73
N GLU A 36 -10.40 3.60 4.42
CA GLU A 36 -9.68 2.63 3.60
C GLU A 36 -8.64 3.30 2.70
N LEU A 37 -7.39 2.81 2.74
CA LEU A 37 -6.33 3.19 1.79
C LEU A 37 -6.17 2.11 0.73
N TYR A 38 -6.19 2.50 -0.53
CA TYR A 38 -5.90 1.61 -1.65
C TYR A 38 -4.58 2.04 -2.29
N PHE A 39 -3.72 1.06 -2.56
CA PHE A 39 -2.48 1.26 -3.28
C PHE A 39 -2.40 0.33 -4.50
N LEU A 40 -1.71 0.80 -5.53
CA LEU A 40 -1.29 0.02 -6.69
C LEU A 40 0.21 -0.27 -6.59
N GLY A 41 0.59 -1.53 -6.82
CA GLY A 41 1.98 -1.99 -6.70
C GLY A 41 2.80 -1.83 -7.98
N TYR A 42 3.99 -1.23 -7.85
CA TYR A 42 4.95 -1.03 -8.95
C TYR A 42 6.38 -1.39 -8.53
N ASP A 43 7.22 -1.71 -9.51
CA ASP A 43 8.67 -1.82 -9.31
C ASP A 43 9.34 -0.42 -9.32
N ALA A 44 10.66 -0.40 -9.09
CA ALA A 44 11.47 0.83 -9.08
C ALA A 44 11.45 1.61 -10.42
N ASN A 45 11.07 0.97 -11.52
CA ASN A 45 10.99 1.55 -12.86
C ASN A 45 9.55 1.88 -13.26
N MET A 46 8.61 1.83 -12.32
CA MET A 46 7.18 2.10 -12.54
C MET A 46 6.49 1.08 -13.46
N TYR A 47 7.01 -0.15 -13.56
CA TYR A 47 6.25 -1.25 -14.14
C TYR A 47 5.27 -1.82 -13.10
N PRO A 48 4.01 -2.07 -13.47
CA PRO A 48 3.06 -2.73 -12.59
C PRO A 48 3.62 -4.07 -12.10
N LEU A 49 3.52 -4.31 -10.82
CA LEU A 49 3.79 -5.63 -10.25
C LEU A 49 2.63 -6.58 -10.60
N PRO A 50 2.85 -7.91 -10.55
CA PRO A 50 1.74 -8.85 -10.53
C PRO A 50 0.81 -8.59 -9.34
N ASP A 51 -0.45 -9.00 -9.45
CA ASP A 51 -1.42 -8.88 -8.37
C ASP A 51 -0.82 -9.37 -7.04
N PHE A 52 -0.90 -8.54 -6.00
CA PHE A 52 -0.29 -8.84 -4.71
C PHE A 52 -0.70 -10.21 -4.13
N SER A 53 -1.93 -10.66 -4.38
CA SER A 53 -2.43 -11.98 -3.94
C SER A 53 -1.64 -13.17 -4.52
N THR A 54 -0.97 -12.98 -5.65
CA THR A 54 -0.17 -14.01 -6.33
C THR A 54 1.26 -14.13 -5.79
N PHE A 55 1.69 -13.21 -4.93
CA PHE A 55 3.04 -13.21 -4.38
C PHE A 55 3.25 -14.39 -3.42
N PRO A 56 4.48 -14.90 -3.29
CA PRO A 56 4.83 -15.86 -2.23
C PRO A 56 4.42 -15.34 -0.84
N LEU A 57 3.83 -16.19 0.00
CA LEU A 57 3.28 -15.80 1.31
C LEU A 57 4.31 -15.14 2.25
N ASN A 58 5.56 -15.62 2.20
CA ASN A 58 6.66 -15.02 2.95
C ASN A 58 6.94 -13.58 2.49
N TYR A 59 6.87 -13.33 1.17
CA TYR A 59 7.08 -12.00 0.62
C TYR A 59 5.89 -11.08 0.89
N GLN A 60 4.65 -11.59 0.80
CA GLN A 60 3.46 -10.85 1.25
C GLN A 60 3.60 -10.42 2.72
N SER A 61 4.07 -11.31 3.59
CA SER A 61 4.27 -11.01 5.01
C SER A 61 5.30 -9.90 5.25
N VAL A 62 6.39 -9.91 4.48
CA VAL A 62 7.42 -8.85 4.54
C VAL A 62 6.86 -7.50 4.08
N ILE A 63 6.07 -7.48 2.99
CA ILE A 63 5.41 -6.26 2.52
C ILE A 63 4.39 -5.74 3.55
N LYS A 64 3.54 -6.63 4.11
CA LYS A 64 2.57 -6.26 5.16
C LYS A 64 3.26 -5.61 6.36
N LEU A 65 4.38 -6.17 6.82
CA LEU A 65 5.18 -5.60 7.90
C LEU A 65 5.78 -4.23 7.52
N ALA A 66 6.31 -4.11 6.30
CA ALA A 66 6.86 -2.86 5.79
C ALA A 66 5.80 -1.76 5.72
N VAL A 67 4.62 -2.03 5.16
CA VAL A 67 3.48 -1.11 5.13
C VAL A 67 3.07 -0.70 6.54
N LYS A 68 2.91 -1.68 7.46
CA LYS A 68 2.55 -1.41 8.86
C LYS A 68 3.55 -0.46 9.54
N SER A 69 4.85 -0.62 9.25
CA SER A 69 5.88 0.25 9.82
C SER A 69 5.89 1.67 9.26
N ARG A 70 5.32 1.89 8.05
CA ARG A 70 5.21 3.23 7.44
C ARG A 70 3.90 3.93 7.79
N LEU A 71 2.86 3.18 8.13
CA LEU A 71 1.51 3.69 8.40
C LEU A 71 1.15 3.62 9.90
N THR A 72 2.05 4.04 10.78
CA THR A 72 1.89 3.92 12.25
C THR A 72 0.62 4.58 12.79
N ASP A 73 0.21 5.69 12.18
CA ASP A 73 -0.93 6.50 12.62
C ASP A 73 -2.24 6.09 11.93
N TRP A 74 -2.18 5.26 10.88
CA TRP A 74 -3.36 4.81 10.17
C TRP A 74 -4.06 3.71 10.96
N LYS A 75 -5.39 3.83 11.11
CA LYS A 75 -6.22 2.84 11.82
C LYS A 75 -7.21 2.12 10.92
N GLY A 76 -7.37 2.59 9.69
CA GLY A 76 -8.26 2.01 8.69
C GLY A 76 -7.69 0.75 8.04
N ALA A 77 -8.47 0.19 7.11
CA ALA A 77 -7.99 -0.90 6.27
C ALA A 77 -7.01 -0.38 5.21
N VAL A 78 -6.13 -1.26 4.76
CA VAL A 78 -5.18 -0.97 3.68
C VAL A 78 -5.23 -2.10 2.68
N TYR A 79 -5.25 -1.76 1.39
CA TYR A 79 -5.31 -2.68 0.28
C TYR A 79 -4.15 -2.42 -0.69
N ILE A 80 -3.60 -3.48 -1.27
CA ILE A 80 -2.65 -3.42 -2.39
C ILE A 80 -3.23 -4.27 -3.51
N ASP A 81 -3.45 -3.67 -4.68
CA ASP A 81 -4.04 -4.34 -5.86
C ASP A 81 -5.36 -5.08 -5.49
N GLY A 82 -6.22 -4.40 -4.72
CA GLY A 82 -7.49 -4.94 -4.23
C GLY A 82 -7.37 -5.99 -3.11
N THR A 83 -6.16 -6.41 -2.73
CA THR A 83 -5.95 -7.39 -1.66
C THR A 83 -5.75 -6.70 -0.32
N LYS A 84 -6.56 -7.05 0.69
CA LYS A 84 -6.43 -6.49 2.05
C LYS A 84 -5.11 -6.90 2.69
N VAL A 85 -4.33 -5.91 3.12
CA VAL A 85 -3.00 -6.10 3.74
C VAL A 85 -2.95 -5.71 5.20
N LEU A 86 -3.78 -4.75 5.64
CA LEU A 86 -3.94 -4.33 7.04
C LEU A 86 -5.42 -4.02 7.34
N GLY A 87 -5.76 -4.02 8.63
CA GLY A 87 -7.13 -3.80 9.13
C GLY A 87 -7.69 -5.06 9.80
N ASN A 88 -8.69 -4.90 10.68
CA ASN A 88 -9.39 -6.03 11.27
C ASN A 88 -10.28 -6.69 10.21
N ASP A 89 -10.36 -8.02 10.22
CA ASP A 89 -11.25 -8.80 9.35
C ASP A 89 -12.73 -8.51 9.61
#